data_AF-A0A382S623-F1
#
_entry.id   AF-A0A382S623-F1
#
_cell.length_a   1.000
_cell.length_b   1.000
_cell.length_c   1.000
_cell.angle_alpha   90.00
_cell.angle_beta   90.00
_cell.angle_gamma   90.00
#
_symmetry.space_group_name_H-M   'P 1'
#
loop_
_entity.id
_entity.type
_entity.pdbx_description
1 polymer ?
#
loop_
_entity_poly.entity_id
_entity_poly.type
_entity_poly.pdbx_seq_one_letter_code
_entity_poly.pdbx_strand_id
1 'polypeptide(L)'
;MASPKVAETKGNGLPEKLVYEFGDGRAEGSTEMRDLLGGKGAGLAEMSNLGLPVPPGFTITTDVCATYYDLDGSYPENLKEQVL
;
A
#
# COMPACT_ATOMS: atom_id res chain seq x y z
N MET A 1 25.25 10.34 -15.87
CA MET A 1 24.33 9.94 -14.77
C MET A 1 22.99 10.58 -15.05
N ALA A 2 22.12 9.92 -15.81
CA ALA A 2 20.71 10.31 -15.97
C ALA A 2 19.97 9.17 -16.66
N SER A 3 18.96 8.62 -15.99
CA SER A 3 17.85 7.82 -16.52
C SER A 3 17.00 7.33 -15.34
N PRO A 4 15.68 7.17 -15.48
CA PRO A 4 14.72 8.18 -15.94
C PRO A 4 13.40 8.16 -15.13
N LYS A 5 12.67 9.28 -15.20
CA LYS A 5 11.19 9.39 -15.15
C LYS A 5 10.47 8.79 -13.93
N VAL A 6 10.25 9.68 -12.96
CA VAL A 6 9.08 9.70 -12.09
C VAL A 6 7.84 9.35 -12.93
N ALA A 7 7.18 8.26 -12.55
CA ALA A 7 5.94 7.82 -13.14
C ALA A 7 4.91 8.96 -13.06
N GLU A 8 4.24 9.16 -14.18
CA GLU A 8 3.32 10.24 -14.45
C GLU A 8 2.18 10.30 -13.43
N THR A 9 2.15 11.33 -12.57
CA THR A 9 0.97 11.65 -11.76
C THR A 9 -0.08 12.29 -12.65
N LYS A 10 -0.95 11.46 -13.24
CA LYS A 10 -2.24 11.93 -13.75
C LYS A 10 -3.14 12.30 -12.56
N GLY A 11 -3.39 13.60 -12.42
CA GLY A 11 -4.67 14.17 -11.95
C GLY A 11 -5.17 13.78 -10.56
N ASN A 12 -4.96 14.67 -9.59
CA ASN A 12 -5.95 15.08 -8.58
C ASN A 12 -6.89 13.97 -8.05
N GLY A 13 -6.36 13.04 -7.25
CA GLY A 13 -7.16 12.09 -6.48
C GLY A 13 -6.30 10.96 -5.90
N LEU A 14 -6.29 10.82 -4.58
CA LEU A 14 -5.80 9.60 -3.94
C LEU A 14 -6.52 8.37 -4.53
N PRO A 15 -5.85 7.23 -4.66
CA PRO A 15 -6.52 6.00 -5.04
C PRO A 15 -7.64 5.68 -4.05
N GLU A 16 -8.76 5.14 -4.54
CA GLU A 16 -9.92 4.80 -3.71
C GLU A 16 -9.55 3.82 -2.58
N LYS A 17 -8.56 2.95 -2.83
CA LYS A 17 -8.06 1.97 -1.87
C LYS A 17 -6.64 2.29 -1.42
N LEU A 18 -6.48 2.45 -0.10
CA LEU A 18 -5.24 2.81 0.59
C LEU A 18 -4.77 1.73 1.57
N VAL A 19 -5.64 0.78 1.92
CA VAL A 19 -5.35 -0.29 2.87
C VAL A 19 -5.51 -1.64 2.17
N TYR A 20 -4.52 -2.51 2.35
CA TYR A 20 -4.49 -3.85 1.77
C TYR A 20 -4.31 -4.88 2.88
N GLU A 21 -5.30 -5.75 3.07
CA GLU A 21 -5.30 -6.76 4.12
C GLU A 21 -4.52 -8.01 3.72
N PHE A 22 -3.96 -8.69 4.74
CA PHE A 22 -3.36 -10.02 4.61
C PHE A 22 -3.62 -10.84 5.87
N GLY A 23 -3.85 -12.13 5.72
CA GLY A 23 -4.09 -13.05 6.84
C GLY A 23 -4.94 -14.25 6.44
N ASP A 24 -5.00 -15.25 7.31
CA ASP A 24 -5.86 -16.44 7.14
C ASP A 24 -5.71 -17.13 5.76
N GLY A 25 -4.47 -17.18 5.25
CA GLY A 25 -4.17 -17.80 3.97
C GLY A 25 -4.62 -17.00 2.73
N ARG A 26 -4.95 -15.71 2.89
CA ARG A 26 -5.33 -14.81 1.80
C ARG A 26 -4.73 -13.42 1.99
N ALA A 27 -4.51 -12.71 0.89
CA ALA A 27 -4.13 -11.31 0.91
C ALA A 27 -4.67 -10.57 -0.30
N GLU A 28 -4.91 -9.28 -0.13
CA GLU A 28 -5.35 -8.38 -1.20
C GLU A 28 -4.19 -7.85 -2.04
N GLY A 29 -2.96 -8.07 -1.58
CA GLY A 29 -1.72 -7.72 -2.25
C GLY A 29 -0.95 -8.92 -2.80
N SER A 30 0.15 -8.65 -3.50
CA SER A 30 1.10 -9.67 -3.97
C SER A 30 2.49 -9.08 -4.15
N THR A 31 3.47 -9.93 -4.49
CA THR A 31 4.84 -9.50 -4.80
C THR A 31 4.91 -8.46 -5.94
N GLU A 32 3.97 -8.50 -6.88
CA GLU A 32 3.90 -7.54 -8.00
C GLU A 32 3.57 -6.11 -7.52
N MET A 33 2.97 -5.97 -6.33
CA MET A 33 2.61 -4.68 -5.74
C MET A 33 3.72 -4.09 -4.86
N ARG A 34 4.99 -4.44 -5.10
CA ARG A 34 6.14 -3.94 -4.32
C ARG A 34 6.27 -2.42 -4.28
N ASP A 35 5.94 -1.73 -5.37
CA ASP A 35 6.04 -0.27 -5.42
C ASP A 35 4.90 0.40 -4.62
N LEU A 36 3.76 -0.26 -4.51
CA LEU A 36 2.56 0.23 -3.81
C LEU A 36 2.55 -0.15 -2.31
N LEU A 37 2.94 -1.38 -1.97
CA LEU A 37 2.89 -1.93 -0.60
C LEU A 37 4.25 -1.91 0.10
N GLY A 38 5.31 -1.56 -0.63
CA GLY A 38 6.69 -1.74 -0.18
C GLY A 38 7.13 -3.21 -0.17
N GLY A 39 8.43 -3.42 -0.03
CA GLY A 39 9.03 -4.77 -0.08
C GLY A 39 8.58 -5.72 1.04
N LYS A 40 8.24 -5.20 2.22
CA LYS A 40 7.74 -6.01 3.35
C LYS A 40 6.26 -6.34 3.21
N GLY A 41 5.43 -5.36 2.87
CA GLY A 41 3.98 -5.56 2.71
C GLY A 41 3.67 -6.52 1.56
N ALA A 42 4.34 -6.33 0.42
CA ALA A 42 4.22 -7.24 -0.72
C ALA A 42 4.68 -8.68 -0.38
N GLY A 43 5.75 -8.83 0.39
CA GLY A 43 6.23 -10.14 0.84
C GLY A 43 5.30 -10.82 1.84
N LEU A 44 4.72 -10.07 2.79
CA LEU A 44 3.74 -10.59 3.74
C LEU A 44 2.46 -11.04 3.02
N ALA A 45 1.99 -10.25 2.06
CA ALA A 45 0.84 -10.60 1.24
C ALA A 45 1.09 -11.87 0.42
N GLU A 46 2.27 -12.01 -0.18
CA GLU A 46 2.68 -13.24 -0.89
C GLU A 46 2.69 -14.46 0.05
N MET A 47 3.30 -14.33 1.24
CA MET A 47 3.34 -15.43 2.20
C MET A 47 1.93 -15.83 2.65
N SER A 48 1.03 -14.88 2.88
CA SER A 48 -0.38 -15.17 3.15
C SER A 48 -1.05 -15.89 1.99
N ASN A 49 -0.90 -15.42 0.75
CA ASN A 49 -1.48 -16.07 -0.43
C ASN A 49 -0.95 -17.50 -0.68
N LEU A 50 0.27 -17.79 -0.25
CA LEU A 50 0.86 -19.14 -0.27
C LEU A 50 0.33 -20.05 0.85
N GLY A 51 -0.57 -19.56 1.70
CA GLY A 51 -1.14 -20.32 2.82
C GLY A 51 -0.19 -20.49 3.99
N LEU A 52 0.88 -19.70 4.08
CA LEU A 52 1.75 -19.69 5.25
C LEU A 52 1.02 -19.07 6.44
N PRO A 53 1.29 -19.51 7.68
CA PRO A 53 0.66 -18.98 8.88
C PRO A 53 1.21 -17.58 9.20
N VAL A 54 0.74 -16.58 8.46
CA VAL A 54 1.01 -15.16 8.69
C VAL A 54 -0.10 -14.60 9.59
N PRO A 55 0.22 -13.94 10.71
CA PRO A 55 -0.77 -13.26 11.54
C PRO A 55 -1.56 -12.24 10.72
N PRO A 56 -2.86 -12.08 10.95
CA PRO A 56 -3.68 -11.12 10.23
C PRO A 56 -3.19 -9.68 10.47
N GLY A 57 -3.22 -8.88 9.41
CA GLY A 57 -2.79 -7.50 9.43
C GLY A 57 -3.10 -6.80 8.11
N PHE A 58 -2.58 -5.59 7.96
CA PHE A 58 -2.79 -4.79 6.76
C PHE A 58 -1.55 -3.96 6.44
N THR A 59 -1.45 -3.54 5.18
CA THR A 59 -0.43 -2.62 4.68
C THR A 59 -1.11 -1.36 4.17
N ILE A 60 -0.61 -0.21 4.60
CA ILE A 60 -1.00 1.10 4.05
C ILE A 60 -0.08 1.39 2.86
N THR A 61 -0.64 1.86 1.75
CA THR A 61 0.11 2.09 0.52
C THR A 61 1.17 3.20 0.66
N THR A 62 2.18 3.16 -0.21
CA THR A 62 3.22 4.17 -0.33
C THR A 62 2.67 5.54 -0.74
N ASP A 63 1.53 5.59 -1.44
CA ASP A 63 0.84 6.83 -1.81
C ASP A 63 0.39 7.64 -0.60
N VAL A 64 -0.01 6.97 0.49
CA VAL A 64 -0.37 7.65 1.75
C VAL A 64 0.84 8.34 2.36
N CYS A 65 2.04 7.75 2.23
CA CYS A 65 3.27 8.38 2.70
C CYS A 65 3.53 9.69 1.95
N ALA A 66 3.47 9.67 0.61
CA ALA A 66 3.62 10.89 -0.19
C ALA A 66 2.57 11.94 0.17
N THR A 67 1.31 11.53 0.24
CA THR A 67 0.19 12.43 0.54
C THR A 67 0.26 13.02 1.94
N TYR A 68 0.75 12.28 2.93
CA TYR A 68 0.95 12.79 4.28
C TYR A 68 1.92 13.98 4.30
N TYR A 69 2.99 13.93 3.50
CA TYR A 69 3.90 15.06 3.36
C TYR A 69 3.27 16.23 2.58
N ASP A 70 2.48 15.94 1.54
CA ASP A 70 1.77 16.97 0.77
C ASP A 70 0.69 17.69 1.60
N LEU A 71 0.12 17.03 2.62
CA LEU A 71 -0.88 17.56 3.54
C LEU A 71 -0.27 18.12 4.85
N ASP A 72 1.02 18.48 4.85
CA ASP A 72 1.73 19.09 5.98
C ASP A 72 1.67 18.24 7.27
N GLY A 73 1.79 16.92 7.14
CA GLY A 73 1.71 15.99 8.26
C GLY A 73 0.29 15.60 8.67
N SER A 74 -0.69 15.81 7.79
CA SER A 74 -2.07 15.33 7.97
C SER A 74 -2.33 14.08 7.14
N TYR A 75 -3.19 13.20 7.64
CA TYR A 75 -3.65 12.03 6.87
C TYR A 75 -4.81 12.40 5.94
N PRO A 76 -4.94 11.72 4.80
CA PRO A 76 -6.10 11.91 3.95
C PRO A 76 -7.37 11.38 4.64
N GLU A 77 -8.50 12.06 4.44
CA GLU A 77 -9.74 11.79 5.18
C GLU A 77 -10.24 10.35 4.98
N ASN A 78 -10.10 9.81 3.76
CA ASN A 78 -10.54 8.47 3.39
C ASN A 78 -9.66 7.34 3.95
N LEU A 79 -8.48 7.64 4.54
CA LEU A 79 -7.65 6.60 5.17
C LEU A 79 -8.28 6.07 6.44
N LYS A 80 -8.86 6.96 7.26
CA LYS A 80 -9.38 6.60 8.58
C LYS A 80 -10.55 5.61 8.47
N GLU A 81 -11.39 5.76 7.46
CA GLU A 81 -12.52 4.87 7.17
C GLU A 81 -12.07 3.48 6.68
N GLN A 82 -10.85 3.35 6.16
CA GLN A 82 -10.31 2.08 5.67
C GLN A 82 -9.52 1.30 6.73
N VAL A 83 -9.18 1.93 7.86
CA VAL A 83 -8.42 1.32 8.95
C VAL A 83 -9.31 0.94 10.16
N LEU A 84 -10.49 1.58 10.29
CA LEU A 84 -11.45 1.38 11.39
C LEU A 84 -12.52 0.34 11.03
#